data_AF-E1ZVG8-F1
#
_entry.id   AF-E1ZVG8-F1
#
_cell.length_a   1.000
_cell.length_b   1.000
_cell.length_c   1.000
_cell.angle_alpha   90.00
_cell.angle_beta   90.00
_cell.angle_gamma   90.00
#
_symmetry.space_group_name_H-M   'P 1'
#
loop_
_entity.id
_entity.type
_entity.pdbx_description
1 polymer ?
#
loop_
_entity_poly.entity_id
_entity_poly.type
_entity_poly.pdbx_seq_one_letter_code
_entity_poly.pdbx_strand_id
1 'polypeptide(L)' 'HLREVMLHYYISKKSAAETCRILSNIYGDHAPSNTTCKEWFRRFQSGDFDVNDKEREGAPKKFED' A
#
# COMPACT_ATOMS: atom_id res chain seq x y z
N HIS A 1 7.58 -1.39 -0.12
CA HIS A 1 7.69 -1.91 1.26
C HIS A 1 6.39 -1.89 2.07
N LEU A 2 5.84 -0.74 2.53
CA LEU A 2 4.60 -0.76 3.35
C LEU A 2 3.40 -1.43 2.64
N ARG A 3 3.28 -1.22 1.33
CA ARG A 3 2.25 -1.83 0.47
C ARG A 3 2.38 -3.37 0.40
N GLU A 4 3.61 -3.88 0.33
CA GLU A 4 3.91 -5.32 0.35
C GLU A 4 3.54 -5.95 1.69
N VAL A 5 3.84 -5.24 2.80
CA VAL A 5 3.45 -5.68 4.14
C VAL A 5 1.93 -5.72 4.29
N MET A 6 1.21 -4.73 3.75
CA MET A 6 -0.26 -4.76 3.73
C MET A 6 -0.79 -5.95 2.92
N LEU A 7 -0.21 -6.22 1.75
CA LEU A 7 -0.60 -7.36 0.91
C LEU A 7 -0.37 -8.69 1.65
N HIS A 8 0.77 -8.84 2.31
CA HIS A 8 1.07 -10.04 3.11
C HIS A 8 0.02 -10.26 4.21
N TYR A 9 -0.37 -9.20 4.93
CA TYR A 9 -1.41 -9.29 5.95
C TYR A 9 -2.81 -9.55 5.38
N TYR A 10 -3.13 -8.99 4.21
CA TYR A 10 -4.37 -9.30 3.49
C TYR A 10 -4.45 -10.78 3.09
N ILE A 11 -3.38 -11.33 2.52
CA ILE A 11 -3.27 -12.77 2.19
C ILE A 11 -3.40 -13.62 3.46
N SER A 12 -2.85 -13.15 4.58
CA SER A 12 -2.98 -13.77 5.91
C SER A 12 -4.37 -13.60 6.55
N LYS A 13 -5.38 -13.17 5.78
CA LYS A 13 -6.78 -12.97 6.20
C LYS A 13 -6.96 -11.94 7.33
N LYS A 14 -6.01 -11.03 7.53
CA LYS A 14 -6.21 -9.90 8.45
C LYS A 14 -7.11 -8.85 7.81
N SER A 15 -7.83 -8.10 8.65
CA SER A 15 -8.66 -6.98 8.19
C SER A 15 -7.81 -5.72 7.96
N ALA A 16 -8.37 -4.75 7.22
CA ALA A 16 -7.73 -3.47 7.00
C ALA A 16 -7.43 -2.74 8.32
N ALA A 17 -8.37 -2.81 9.27
CA ALA A 17 -8.25 -2.17 10.58
C ALA A 17 -7.10 -2.78 11.41
N GLU A 18 -7.02 -4.11 11.46
CA GLU A 18 -5.94 -4.82 12.16
C GLU A 18 -4.58 -4.49 11.53
N THR A 19 -4.51 -4.54 10.21
CA THR A 19 -3.28 -4.24 9.46
C THR A 19 -2.83 -2.82 9.69
N CYS A 20 -3.76 -1.85 9.66
CA CYS A 20 -3.40 -0.46 9.89
C CYS A 20 -2.92 -0.23 11.32
N ARG A 21 -3.55 -0.87 12.32
CA ARG A 21 -3.09 -0.80 13.72
C ARG A 21 -1.68 -1.40 13.89
N ILE A 22 -1.41 -2.54 13.26
CA ILE A 22 -0.09 -3.18 13.29
C ILE A 22 0.95 -2.26 12.63
N LEU A 23 0.63 -1.67 11.48
CA LEU A 23 1.53 -0.74 10.80
C LEU A 23 1.79 0.52 11.62
N SER A 24 0.77 1.11 12.24
CA SER A 24 0.92 2.23 13.19
C SER A 24 1.80 1.86 14.38
N ASN A 25 1.70 0.63 14.89
CA ASN A 25 2.53 0.18 16.00
C ASN A 25 4.00 -0.06 15.61
N ILE A 26 4.26 -0.60 14.42
CA ILE A 26 5.62 -0.92 13.94
C ILE A 26 6.34 0.32 13.41
N TYR A 27 5.65 1.13 12.62
CA TYR A 27 6.25 2.25 11.88
C TYR A 27 6.00 3.62 12.52
N GLY A 28 5.10 3.71 13.51
CA GLY A 28 4.82 4.95 14.23
C GLY A 28 4.38 6.06 13.28
N ASP A 29 5.14 7.15 13.25
CA ASP A 29 4.88 8.31 12.38
C ASP A 29 5.04 8.00 10.89
N HIS A 30 5.88 7.02 10.53
CA HIS A 30 6.05 6.57 9.16
C HIS A 30 4.94 5.61 8.70
N ALA A 31 3.97 5.33 9.56
CA ALA A 31 2.88 4.44 9.23
C ALA A 31 1.91 5.09 8.23
N PRO A 32 1.32 4.29 7.33
CA PRO A 32 0.28 4.77 6.44
C PRO A 32 -0.96 5.15 7.24
N SER A 33 -1.63 6.22 6.84
CA SER A 33 -2.87 6.65 7.48
C SER A 33 -3.97 5.60 7.30
N ASN A 34 -4.97 5.65 8.18
CA ASN A 34 -6.10 4.72 8.14
C ASN A 34 -6.84 4.72 6.79
N THR A 35 -6.92 5.88 6.13
CA THR A 35 -7.46 6.03 4.78
C THR A 35 -6.64 5.27 3.74
N THR A 36 -5.30 5.39 3.79
CA THR A 36 -4.38 4.69 2.89
C THR A 36 -4.53 3.18 3.03
N CYS A 37 -4.57 2.65 4.25
CA CYS A 37 -4.80 1.22 4.46
C CYS A 37 -6.13 0.75 3.84
N LYS A 38 -7.22 1.50 4.04
CA LYS A 38 -8.53 1.15 3.49
C LYS A 38 -8.53 1.13 1.96
N GLU A 39 -7.91 2.12 1.32
CA GLU A 39 -7.79 2.18 -0.14
C GLU A 39 -7.00 0.98 -0.69
N TRP A 40 -5.87 0.63 -0.07
CA TRP A 40 -5.10 -0.55 -0.46
C TRP A 40 -5.89 -1.85 -0.29
N PHE A 41 -6.59 -2.00 0.83
CA PHE A 41 -7.44 -3.17 1.06
C PHE A 41 -8.58 -3.27 0.04
N ARG A 42 -9.18 -2.14 -0.34
CA ARG A 42 -10.19 -2.09 -1.38
C ARG A 42 -9.63 -2.55 -2.74
N ARG A 43 -8.39 -2.17 -3.08
CA ARG A 43 -7.68 -2.67 -4.27
C ARG A 43 -7.47 -4.19 -4.22
N PHE A 44 -6.96 -4.70 -3.10
CA PHE A 44 -6.75 -6.13 -2.91
C PHE A 44 -8.06 -6.93 -2.98
N GLN A 45 -9.17 -6.37 -2.50
CA GLN A 45 -10.50 -6.96 -2.65
C GLN A 45 -10.97 -7.02 -4.10
N SER A 46 -10.52 -6.07 -4.94
CA SER A 46 -10.77 -6.08 -6.38
C SER A 46 -9.87 -7.04 -7.16
N GLY A 47 -8.94 -7.73 -6.48
CA GLY A 47 -7.95 -8.62 -7.11
C GLY A 47 -6.72 -7.90 -7.68
N ASP A 48 -6.59 -6.58 -7.45
CA ASP A 48 -5.40 -5.82 -7.83
C ASP A 48 -4.36 -5.94 -6.71
N PHE A 49 -3.46 -6.92 -6.84
CA PHE A 49 -2.36 -7.19 -5.90
C PHE A 49 -1.06 -6.48 -6.29
N ASP A 50 -1.11 -5.58 -7.26
CA ASP A 50 0.05 -4.82 -7.69
C ASP A 50 0.41 -3.78 -6.62
N VAL A 51 1.56 -4.00 -5.98
CA VAL A 51 2.10 -3.13 -4.92
C VAL A 51 3.02 -2.05 -5.47
N ASN A 52 3.40 -2.16 -6.75
CA ASN A 52 4.20 -1.15 -7.42
C ASN A 52 3.38 0.12 -7.65
N ASP A 53 4.06 1.26 -7.65
CA ASP A 53 3.46 2.46 -8.23
C ASP A 53 3.45 2.21 -9.74
N LYS A 54 2.27 2.01 -10.33
CA LYS A 54 2.14 1.98 -11.79
C LYS A 54 2.77 3.27 -12.30
N GLU A 55 3.78 3.13 -13.15
CA GLU A 55 4.50 4.26 -13.73
C GLU A 55 3.45 5.23 -14.26
N ARG A 56 3.41 6.45 -13.73
CA ARG A 56 2.47 7.46 -14.23
C ARG A 56 2.88 7.73 -15.67
N GLU A 57 2.04 7.31 -16.61
CA GLU A 57 2.15 7.59 -18.04
C GLU A 57 2.03 9.10 -18.30
N GLY A 58 3.07 9.85 -17.93
CA GLY A 58 3.07 11.31 -17.89
C GLY A 58 4.32 11.95 -17.27
N ALA A 59 5.27 11.16 -16.74
CA ALA A 59 6.57 11.71 -16.38
C ALA A 59 7.35 12.05 -17.68
N PRO A 60 7.73 13.32 -17.93
CA PRO A 60 8.54 13.63 -19.11
C PRO A 60 9.87 12.89 -18.99
N LYS A 61 10.21 12.11 -20.02
CA LYS A 61 11.56 11.59 -20.21
C LYS A 61 12.50 12.78 -20.07
N LYS A 62 13.36 12.75 -19.05
CA LYS A 62 14.45 13.73 -18.95
C LYS A 62 15.29 13.52 -20.20
N PHE A 63 15.25 14.49 -21.09
CA PHE A 63 16.22 14.62 -22.16
C PHE A 63 17.57 14.85 -21.47
N GLU A 64 18.52 13.94 -21.69
CA GLU A 64 19.93 14.15 -21.33
C GLU A 64 20.52 15.22 -22.28
N ASP A 65 21.11 16.26 -21.70
CA ASP A 65 22.25 17.01 -22.25
C ASP A 65 23.34 17.02 -21.16
#